data_AF-A0A843EPZ0-F1
#
_entry.id   AF-A0A843EPZ0-F1
#
_cell.length_a   1.000
_cell.length_b   1.000
_cell.length_c   1.000
_cell.angle_alpha   90.00
_cell.angle_beta   90.00
_cell.angle_gamma   90.00
#
_symmetry.space_group_name_H-M   'P 1'
#
loop_
_entity.id
_entity.type
_entity.pdbx_description
1 polymer ?
#
loop_
_entity_poly.entity_id
_entity_poly.type
_entity_poly.pdbx_seq_one_letter_code
_entity_poly.pdbx_strand_id
1 'polypeptide(L)'
;MGQIYIAMIFAFLFMAITVFIVFREPVPSVAIILAALCDILIALGGMSIFKIPLSIASVGALLMLIGYSVDTDILLTTRLLKRREGTVEKRAKNAMYTGLTMSFAAIAAMGILYAVTRIIMPEATTLSNISAVLVIGLIGDILSTWLMNLGILKTYIDWRQSKKQEKYNVGSSSSKSKSSKSDEEKSKLSFKDKLKRKTEVEDDEVMTKIQEELDKIDNMGESSDNIPKSEKSSNKKSNKKQKNKGNKRKAKKQKGKGGK
;
A
#
# COMPACT_ATOMS: atom_id res chain seq x y z
N MET A 1 -7.56 18.19 47.36
CA MET A 1 -7.02 16.98 46.70
C MET A 1 -8.09 16.07 46.11
N GLY A 2 -9.12 15.60 46.84
CA GLY A 2 -10.09 14.60 46.32
C GLY A 2 -10.63 14.84 44.89
N GLN A 3 -11.01 16.09 44.56
CA GLN A 3 -11.46 16.51 43.24
C GLN A 3 -10.45 16.24 42.09
N ILE A 4 -9.14 16.28 42.37
CA ILE A 4 -8.09 16.04 41.37
C ILE A 4 -8.10 14.58 40.90
N TYR A 5 -8.22 13.62 41.82
CA TYR A 5 -8.30 12.21 41.46
C TYR A 5 -9.54 11.92 40.61
N ILE A 6 -10.68 12.53 40.98
CA ILE A 6 -11.94 12.44 40.23
C ILE A 6 -11.76 13.04 38.82
N ALA A 7 -11.15 14.22 38.69
CA ALA A 7 -10.87 14.86 37.40
C ALA A 7 -9.93 14.02 36.52
N MET A 8 -8.87 13.44 37.08
CA MET A 8 -7.96 12.55 36.35
C MET A 8 -8.68 11.28 35.84
N ILE A 9 -9.53 10.67 36.67
CA ILE A 9 -10.32 9.49 36.29
C ILE A 9 -11.31 9.83 35.16
N PHE A 10 -12.03 10.95 35.26
CA PHE A 10 -12.94 11.38 34.19
C PHE A 10 -12.20 11.75 32.90
N ALA A 11 -11.06 12.44 32.98
CA ALA A 11 -10.24 12.77 31.82
C ALA A 11 -9.77 11.50 31.09
N PHE A 12 -9.28 10.51 31.83
CA PHE A 12 -8.85 9.22 31.25
C PHE A 12 -10.02 8.43 30.65
N LEU A 13 -11.19 8.44 31.29
CA LEU A 13 -12.40 7.78 30.81
C LEU A 13 -12.93 8.42 29.52
N PHE A 14 -13.05 9.76 29.46
CA PHE A 14 -13.47 10.49 28.26
C PHE A 14 -12.46 10.33 27.12
N MET A 15 -11.15 10.31 27.43
CA MET A 15 -10.09 10.05 26.46
C MET A 15 -10.24 8.64 25.84
N ALA A 16 -10.37 7.60 26.67
CA ALA A 16 -10.56 6.23 26.20
C ALA A 16 -11.83 6.06 25.34
N ILE A 17 -12.95 6.67 25.74
CA ILE A 17 -14.20 6.70 24.97
C ILE A 17 -14.00 7.40 23.61
N THR A 18 -13.34 8.56 23.60
CA THR A 18 -13.09 9.34 22.38
C THR A 18 -12.22 8.57 21.40
N VAL A 19 -11.10 8.00 21.87
CA VAL A 19 -10.20 7.16 21.06
C VAL A 19 -10.93 5.95 20.48
N PHE A 20 -11.75 5.26 21.28
CA PHE A 20 -12.54 4.11 20.82
C PHE A 20 -13.57 4.50 19.74
N ILE A 21 -14.29 5.62 19.91
CA ILE A 21 -15.24 6.15 18.92
C ILE A 21 -14.51 6.55 17.62
N VAL A 22 -13.33 7.14 17.72
CA VAL A 22 -12.53 7.55 16.56
C VAL A 22 -12.06 6.35 15.75
N PHE A 23 -11.54 5.28 16.36
CA PHE A 23 -10.95 4.16 15.62
C PHE A 23 -11.88 2.98 15.37
N ARG A 24 -12.87 2.73 16.25
CA ARG A 24 -13.85 1.64 16.14
C ARG A 24 -13.22 0.24 16.02
N GLU A 25 -11.96 0.11 16.46
CA GLU A 25 -11.10 -1.06 16.41
C GLU A 25 -10.34 -1.13 17.74
N PRO A 26 -10.37 -2.24 18.49
CA PRO A 26 -9.86 -2.27 19.86
C PRO A 26 -8.33 -2.17 19.93
N VAL A 27 -7.60 -2.81 19.01
CA VAL A 27 -6.11 -2.84 19.03
C VAL A 27 -5.47 -1.45 18.96
N PRO A 28 -5.77 -0.58 17.97
CA PRO A 28 -5.22 0.78 17.96
C PRO A 28 -5.71 1.62 19.13
N SER A 29 -6.93 1.37 19.64
CA SER A 29 -7.44 2.11 20.80
C SER A 29 -6.65 1.81 22.07
N VAL A 30 -6.33 0.53 22.32
CA VAL A 30 -5.50 0.11 23.46
C VAL A 30 -4.06 0.61 23.33
N ALA A 31 -3.50 0.63 22.12
CA ALA A 31 -2.14 1.14 21.88
C ALA A 31 -2.00 2.62 22.30
N ILE A 32 -2.96 3.46 21.94
CA ILE A 32 -2.98 4.90 22.30
C ILE A 32 -3.20 5.10 23.80
N ILE A 33 -4.13 4.36 24.41
CA ILE A 33 -4.39 4.43 25.85
C ILE A 33 -3.14 4.02 26.65
N LEU A 34 -2.38 3.04 26.16
CA LEU A 34 -1.13 2.57 26.77
C LEU A 34 0.03 3.56 26.60
N ALA A 35 0.13 4.23 25.44
CA ALA A 35 1.09 5.31 25.21
C ALA A 35 0.85 6.49 26.16
N ALA A 36 -0.38 6.98 26.24
CA ALA A 36 -0.77 8.07 27.14
C ALA A 36 -0.57 7.73 28.63
N LEU A 37 -0.74 6.46 29.04
CA LEU A 37 -0.35 6.00 30.38
C LEU A 37 1.16 6.11 30.62
N CYS A 38 1.98 5.73 29.63
CA CYS A 38 3.43 5.87 29.69
C CYS A 38 3.85 7.34 29.88
N ASP A 39 3.21 8.26 29.15
CA ASP A 39 3.53 9.69 29.18
C ASP A 39 3.23 10.32 30.55
N ILE A 40 2.11 9.94 31.19
CA ILE A 40 1.79 10.34 32.56
C ILE A 40 2.85 9.82 33.54
N LEU A 41 3.29 8.56 33.39
CA LEU A 41 4.32 7.98 34.26
C LEU A 41 5.69 8.66 34.07
N ILE A 42 6.08 8.96 32.83
CA ILE A 42 7.32 9.67 32.51
C ILE A 42 7.27 11.10 33.08
N ALA A 43 6.15 11.81 32.93
CA ALA A 43 5.98 13.16 33.46
C ALA A 43 5.99 13.19 35.00
N LEU A 44 5.34 12.24 35.66
CA LEU A 44 5.38 12.10 37.13
C LEU A 44 6.78 11.74 37.65
N GLY A 45 7.49 10.85 36.96
CA GLY A 45 8.91 10.57 37.23
C GLY A 45 9.78 11.82 37.08
N GLY A 46 9.55 12.59 36.01
CA GLY A 46 10.15 13.90 35.79
C GLY A 46 9.89 14.88 36.93
N MET A 47 8.64 15.02 37.37
CA MET A 47 8.29 15.87 38.52
C MET A 47 9.05 15.48 39.79
N SER A 48 9.23 14.19 40.05
CA SER A 48 10.00 13.68 41.19
C SER A 48 11.49 14.04 41.10
N ILE A 49 12.10 13.91 39.91
CA ILE A 49 13.50 14.27 39.66
C ILE A 49 13.72 15.77 39.85
N PHE A 50 12.88 16.60 39.23
CA PHE A 50 12.97 18.07 39.27
C PHE A 50 12.35 18.69 40.53
N LYS A 51 11.85 17.88 41.48
CA LYS A 51 11.16 18.29 42.72
C LYS A 51 10.01 19.29 42.51
N ILE A 52 9.25 19.11 41.43
CA ILE A 52 8.09 19.94 41.11
C ILE A 52 6.90 19.48 41.98
N PRO A 53 6.28 20.36 42.79
CA PRO A 53 5.19 19.97 43.69
C PRO A 53 3.90 19.65 42.92
N LEU A 54 3.24 18.55 43.29
CA LEU A 54 1.92 18.17 42.80
C LEU A 54 0.84 19.15 43.28
N SER A 55 0.68 20.20 42.47
CA SER A 55 -0.23 21.33 42.64
C SER A 55 -1.34 21.31 41.58
N ILE A 56 -2.37 22.15 41.76
CA ILE A 56 -3.45 22.33 40.76
C ILE A 56 -2.86 22.72 39.39
N ALA A 57 -1.81 23.56 39.38
CA ALA A 57 -1.12 24.00 38.17
C ALA A 57 -0.39 22.85 37.44
N SER A 58 0.41 22.07 38.16
CA SER A 58 1.09 20.90 37.55
C SER A 58 0.12 19.81 37.13
N VAL A 59 -1.02 19.65 37.82
CA VAL A 59 -2.11 18.75 37.39
C VAL A 59 -2.76 19.26 36.10
N GLY A 60 -2.97 20.57 35.95
CA GLY A 60 -3.37 21.18 34.68
C GLY A 60 -2.36 20.91 33.56
N ALA A 61 -1.06 20.95 33.86
CA ALA A 61 0.00 20.60 32.91
C ALA A 61 -0.04 19.11 32.51
N LEU A 62 -0.29 18.18 33.45
CA LEU A 62 -0.49 16.76 33.15
C LEU A 62 -1.75 16.50 32.31
N LEU A 63 -2.86 17.21 32.57
CA LEU A 63 -4.07 17.13 31.77
C LEU A 63 -3.86 17.66 30.34
N MET A 64 -3.10 18.75 30.19
CA MET A 64 -2.70 19.28 28.88
C MET A 64 -1.77 18.32 28.13
N LEU A 65 -0.84 17.65 28.83
CA LEU A 65 0.03 16.63 28.25
C LEU A 65 -0.77 15.46 27.67
N ILE A 66 -1.78 14.96 28.40
CA ILE A 66 -2.64 13.86 27.94
C ILE A 66 -3.34 14.24 26.63
N GLY A 67 -3.90 15.45 26.54
CA GLY A 67 -4.52 15.93 25.30
C GLY A 67 -3.52 15.99 24.15
N TYR A 68 -2.32 16.53 24.42
CA TYR A 68 -1.27 16.71 23.42
C TYR A 68 -0.72 15.38 22.85
N SER A 69 -0.41 14.43 23.74
CA SER A 69 0.00 13.06 23.37
C SER A 69 -1.06 12.42 22.48
N VAL A 70 -2.31 12.39 22.94
CA VAL A 70 -3.43 11.75 22.26
C VAL A 70 -3.75 12.41 20.90
N ASP A 71 -3.60 13.72 20.74
CA ASP A 71 -3.71 14.38 19.41
C ASP A 71 -2.66 13.86 18.42
N THR A 72 -1.40 13.73 18.87
CA THR A 72 -0.28 13.25 18.06
C THR A 72 -0.46 11.76 17.70
N ASP A 73 -0.94 10.97 18.65
CA ASP A 73 -1.23 9.55 18.51
C ASP A 73 -2.45 9.27 17.61
N ILE A 74 -3.50 10.11 17.69
CA ILE A 74 -4.66 10.06 16.79
C ILE A 74 -4.23 10.43 15.36
N LEU A 75 -3.37 11.44 15.20
CA LEU A 75 -2.80 11.85 13.91
C LEU A 75 -1.99 10.72 13.28
N LEU A 76 -1.11 10.09 14.06
CA LEU A 76 -0.29 8.95 13.65
C LEU A 76 -1.18 7.78 13.19
N THR A 77 -2.11 7.38 14.06
CA THR A 77 -2.95 6.20 13.85
C THR A 77 -3.92 6.41 12.67
N THR A 78 -4.46 7.62 12.51
CA THR A 78 -5.30 7.99 11.36
C THR A 78 -4.54 7.91 10.04
N ARG A 79 -3.29 8.37 9.99
CA ARG A 79 -2.44 8.30 8.78
C ARG A 79 -2.05 6.85 8.43
N LEU A 80 -1.89 5.98 9.41
CA LEU A 80 -1.52 4.57 9.22
C LEU A 80 -2.70 3.65 8.89
N LEU A 81 -3.87 3.82 9.52
CA LEU A 81 -5.03 2.92 9.35
C LEU A 81 -6.09 3.45 8.37
N LYS A 82 -6.44 4.75 8.44
CA LYS A 82 -7.56 5.30 7.67
C LYS A 82 -7.15 5.78 6.28
N ARG A 83 -5.99 6.44 6.14
CA ARG A 83 -5.51 6.93 4.83
C ARG A 83 -4.98 5.77 3.98
N ARG A 84 -5.60 5.54 2.80
CA ARG A 84 -5.31 4.38 1.91
C ARG A 84 -4.21 4.63 0.86
N GLU A 85 -3.59 5.80 0.85
CA GLU A 85 -2.70 6.25 -0.22
C GLU A 85 -1.23 5.87 0.03
N GLY A 86 -0.68 4.97 -0.78
CA GLY A 86 0.73 4.58 -0.74
C GLY A 86 1.09 3.55 0.35
N THR A 87 2.37 3.14 0.37
CA THR A 87 2.87 2.11 1.27
C THR A 87 2.74 2.52 2.75
N VAL A 88 2.69 1.54 3.65
CA VAL A 88 2.63 1.77 5.10
C VAL A 88 3.80 2.64 5.56
N GLU A 89 4.99 2.35 5.07
CA GLU A 89 6.23 3.04 5.42
C GLU A 89 6.25 4.50 4.96
N LYS A 90 5.75 4.79 3.75
CA LYS A 90 5.64 6.18 3.27
C LYS A 90 4.59 6.96 4.07
N ARG A 91 3.48 6.32 4.45
CA ARG A 91 2.49 6.92 5.36
C ARG A 91 3.05 7.14 6.76
N ALA A 92 3.87 6.23 7.28
CA ALA A 92 4.55 6.35 8.57
C ALA A 92 5.59 7.46 8.59
N LYS A 93 6.49 7.54 7.60
CA LYS A 93 7.45 8.66 7.49
C LYS A 93 6.73 10.01 7.38
N ASN A 94 5.66 10.09 6.58
CA ASN A 94 4.85 11.30 6.47
C ASN A 94 4.08 11.64 7.76
N ALA A 95 3.68 10.65 8.57
CA ALA A 95 3.13 10.89 9.90
C ALA A 95 4.20 11.43 10.87
N MET A 96 5.36 10.79 10.88
CA MET A 96 6.52 11.14 11.70
C MET A 96 7.00 12.57 11.47
N TYR A 97 7.09 13.03 10.22
CA TYR A 97 7.46 14.43 9.95
C TYR A 97 6.48 15.43 10.56
N THR A 98 5.15 15.28 10.35
CA THR A 98 4.21 16.25 10.94
C THR A 98 4.14 16.16 12.47
N GLY A 99 4.10 14.94 13.02
CA GLY A 99 4.02 14.76 14.47
C GLY A 99 5.26 15.29 15.19
N LEU A 100 6.47 14.99 14.69
CA LEU A 100 7.70 15.57 15.23
C LEU A 100 7.76 17.09 15.07
N THR A 101 7.31 17.66 13.94
CA THR A 101 7.22 19.13 13.80
C THR A 101 6.26 19.74 14.82
N MET A 102 5.14 19.07 15.12
CA MET A 102 4.20 19.48 16.16
C MET A 102 4.87 19.42 17.55
N SER A 103 5.36 18.25 17.98
CA SER A 103 5.94 18.07 19.32
C SER A 103 7.20 18.90 19.52
N PHE A 104 8.03 19.12 18.49
CA PHE A 104 9.18 20.02 18.57
C PHE A 104 8.76 21.49 18.73
N ALA A 105 7.70 21.94 18.06
CA ALA A 105 7.17 23.29 18.26
C ALA A 105 6.58 23.48 19.67
N ALA A 106 5.89 22.47 20.21
CA ALA A 106 5.38 22.48 21.58
C ALA A 106 6.51 22.49 22.63
N ILE A 107 7.53 21.63 22.46
CA ILE A 107 8.73 21.59 23.32
C ILE A 107 9.48 22.92 23.26
N ALA A 108 9.65 23.50 22.07
CA ALA A 108 10.32 24.79 21.91
C ALA A 108 9.53 25.91 22.62
N ALA A 109 8.20 25.98 22.44
CA ALA A 109 7.36 26.98 23.10
C ALA A 109 7.41 26.85 24.64
N MET A 110 7.30 25.62 25.17
CA MET A 110 7.35 25.38 26.61
C MET A 110 8.75 25.55 27.19
N GLY A 111 9.81 25.21 26.44
CA GLY A 111 11.19 25.47 26.81
C GLY A 111 11.52 26.97 26.87
N ILE A 112 11.03 27.75 25.91
CA ILE A 112 11.12 29.22 25.93
C ILE A 112 10.34 29.78 27.12
N LEU A 113 9.13 29.30 27.40
CA LEU A 113 8.35 29.71 28.57
C LEU A 113 9.06 29.39 29.89
N TYR A 114 9.70 28.22 29.99
CA TYR A 114 10.51 27.86 31.15
C TYR A 114 11.73 28.79 31.31
N ALA A 115 12.45 29.08 30.22
CA ALA A 115 13.60 29.99 30.24
C ALA A 115 13.18 31.43 30.61
N VAL A 116 12.11 31.96 30.01
CA VAL A 116 11.58 33.30 30.29
C VAL A 116 11.14 33.43 31.75
N THR A 117 10.41 32.45 32.28
CA THR A 117 9.98 32.47 33.70
C THR A 117 11.17 32.32 34.65
N ARG A 118 12.19 31.53 34.31
CA ARG A 118 13.41 31.39 35.13
C ARG A 118 14.33 32.61 35.13
N ILE A 119 14.43 33.34 34.01
CA ILE A 119 15.43 34.41 33.83
C ILE A 119 14.81 35.80 34.04
N ILE A 120 13.58 36.03 33.58
CA ILE A 120 12.98 37.38 33.51
C ILE A 120 11.95 37.62 34.62
N MET A 121 11.19 36.59 35.01
CA MET A 121 10.10 36.72 36.01
C MET A 121 10.12 35.56 37.02
N PRO A 122 11.13 35.46 37.91
CA PRO A 122 11.29 34.34 38.84
C PRO A 122 10.11 34.16 39.81
N GLU A 123 9.38 35.23 40.13
CA GLU A 123 8.14 35.20 40.92
C GLU A 123 7.03 34.32 40.28
N ALA A 124 7.05 34.14 38.95
CA ALA A 124 6.09 33.35 38.19
C ALA A 124 6.31 31.82 38.31
N THR A 125 6.66 31.35 39.51
CA THR A 125 6.97 29.95 39.85
C THR A 125 5.92 28.96 39.33
N THR A 126 4.64 29.31 39.37
CA THR A 126 3.52 28.53 38.82
C THR A 126 3.67 28.22 37.33
N LEU A 127 4.08 29.20 36.51
CA LEU A 127 4.29 29.01 35.07
C LEU A 127 5.58 28.23 34.80
N SER A 128 6.61 28.42 35.64
CA SER A 128 7.84 27.63 35.58
C SER A 128 7.58 26.15 35.86
N ASN A 129 6.70 25.84 36.85
CA ASN A 129 6.26 24.47 37.14
C ASN A 129 5.45 23.86 35.99
N ILE A 130 4.48 24.60 35.41
CA ILE A 130 3.69 24.12 34.26
C ILE A 130 4.58 23.79 33.06
N SER A 131 5.45 24.74 32.68
CA SER A 131 6.33 24.60 31.52
C SER A 131 7.37 23.49 31.70
N ALA A 132 7.95 23.31 32.89
CA ALA A 132 8.86 22.21 33.18
C ALA A 132 8.18 20.83 33.06
N VAL A 133 6.96 20.67 33.61
CA VAL A 133 6.17 19.43 33.46
C VAL A 133 5.90 19.13 32.00
N LEU A 134 5.48 20.13 31.21
CA LEU A 134 5.21 19.95 29.79
C LEU A 134 6.48 19.63 28.99
N VAL A 135 7.62 20.29 29.22
CA VAL A 135 8.87 19.96 28.52
C VAL A 135 9.28 18.51 28.76
N ILE A 136 9.25 18.03 30.01
CA ILE A 136 9.64 16.64 30.32
C ILE A 136 8.63 15.65 29.76
N GLY A 137 7.33 15.93 29.92
CA GLY A 137 6.25 15.10 29.40
C GLY A 137 6.25 14.97 27.88
N LEU A 138 6.46 16.07 27.15
CA LEU A 138 6.50 16.09 25.68
C LEU A 138 7.73 15.36 25.10
N ILE A 139 8.84 15.34 25.84
CA ILE A 139 9.99 14.47 25.50
C ILE A 139 9.62 13.00 25.70
N GLY A 140 8.81 12.68 26.73
CA GLY A 140 8.21 11.36 26.94
C GLY A 140 7.28 10.93 25.81
N ASP A 141 6.32 11.79 25.42
CA ASP A 141 5.39 11.62 24.28
C ASP A 141 6.16 11.20 23.02
N ILE A 142 7.21 11.94 22.64
CA ILE A 142 8.01 11.59 21.45
C ILE A 142 8.56 10.15 21.55
N LEU A 143 9.05 9.71 22.70
CA LEU A 143 9.56 8.34 22.86
C LEU A 143 8.42 7.31 22.83
N SER A 144 7.30 7.60 23.50
CA SER A 144 6.11 6.74 23.57
C SER A 144 5.43 6.58 22.20
N THR A 145 5.05 7.69 21.57
CA THR A 145 4.41 7.75 20.25
C THR A 145 5.27 7.07 19.15
N TRP A 146 6.56 7.38 19.07
CA TRP A 146 7.41 6.93 17.94
C TRP A 146 8.08 5.57 18.15
N LEU A 147 8.31 5.11 19.38
CA LEU A 147 8.87 3.78 19.65
C LEU A 147 7.79 2.76 20.00
N MET A 148 6.83 3.12 20.87
CA MET A 148 5.81 2.21 21.37
C MET A 148 4.59 2.14 20.43
N ASN A 149 3.84 3.24 20.26
CA ASN A 149 2.60 3.18 19.47
C ASN A 149 2.88 2.85 17.99
N LEU A 150 3.81 3.56 17.32
CA LEU A 150 4.19 3.24 15.94
C LEU A 150 4.67 1.78 15.77
N GLY A 151 5.42 1.24 16.75
CA GLY A 151 5.90 -0.14 16.73
C GLY A 151 4.78 -1.17 16.81
N ILE A 152 3.86 -1.01 17.76
CA ILE A 152 2.64 -1.83 17.90
C ILE A 152 1.80 -1.73 16.63
N LEU A 153 1.58 -0.51 16.15
CA LEU A 153 0.65 -0.23 15.05
C LEU A 153 1.17 -0.74 13.71
N LYS A 154 2.47 -0.61 13.41
CA LYS A 154 3.09 -1.24 12.24
C LYS A 154 2.92 -2.75 12.29
N THR A 155 3.21 -3.37 13.44
CA THR A 155 3.11 -4.83 13.63
C THR A 155 1.69 -5.33 13.42
N TYR A 156 0.68 -4.61 13.94
CA TYR A 156 -0.73 -4.91 13.71
C TYR A 156 -1.15 -4.78 12.22
N ILE A 157 -0.66 -3.75 11.52
CA ILE A 157 -0.92 -3.55 10.08
C ILE A 157 -0.31 -4.69 9.25
N ASP A 158 0.92 -5.09 9.55
CA ASP A 158 1.63 -6.14 8.81
C ASP A 158 0.98 -7.52 9.06
N TRP A 159 0.56 -7.81 10.29
CA TRP A 159 -0.25 -8.99 10.63
C TRP A 159 -1.62 -9.00 9.94
N ARG A 160 -2.30 -7.84 9.87
CA ARG A 160 -3.59 -7.71 9.17
C ARG A 160 -3.43 -7.87 7.66
N GLN A 161 -2.27 -7.53 7.10
CA GLN A 161 -1.94 -7.77 5.69
C GLN A 161 -1.58 -9.23 5.41
N SER A 162 -0.79 -9.89 6.26
CA SER A 162 -0.41 -11.30 6.05
C SER A 162 -1.64 -12.21 6.05
N LYS A 163 -2.56 -12.08 7.02
CA LYS A 163 -3.85 -12.80 7.04
C LYS A 163 -4.73 -12.50 5.82
N LYS A 164 -4.60 -11.32 5.20
CA LYS A 164 -5.33 -10.98 3.98
C LYS A 164 -4.69 -11.60 2.74
N GLN A 165 -3.35 -11.64 2.66
CA GLN A 165 -2.64 -12.35 1.59
C GLN A 165 -2.85 -13.86 1.68
N GLU A 166 -2.84 -14.44 2.89
CA GLU A 166 -3.15 -15.84 3.16
C GLU A 166 -4.51 -16.25 2.57
N LYS A 167 -5.59 -15.52 2.91
CA LYS A 167 -6.92 -15.73 2.30
C LYS A 167 -6.94 -15.57 0.78
N TYR A 168 -6.11 -14.67 0.22
CA TYR A 168 -6.04 -14.47 -1.23
C TYR A 168 -5.27 -15.58 -1.95
N ASN A 169 -4.22 -16.15 -1.32
CA ASN A 169 -3.46 -17.28 -1.85
C ASN A 169 -4.25 -18.60 -1.78
N VAL A 170 -5.07 -18.80 -0.74
CA VAL A 170 -6.00 -19.93 -0.69
C VAL A 170 -7.02 -19.86 -1.85
N GLY A 171 -7.52 -18.67 -2.18
CA GLY A 171 -8.40 -18.45 -3.34
C GLY A 171 -7.70 -18.60 -4.71
N SER A 172 -6.46 -18.10 -4.84
CA SER A 172 -5.70 -18.19 -6.10
C SER A 172 -5.22 -19.61 -6.41
N SER A 173 -4.91 -20.42 -5.39
CA SER A 173 -4.45 -21.81 -5.57
C SER A 173 -5.53 -22.70 -6.19
N SER A 174 -6.78 -22.58 -5.71
CA SER A 174 -7.92 -23.36 -6.21
C SER A 174 -8.29 -23.01 -7.66
N SER A 175 -8.17 -21.73 -8.04
CA SER A 175 -8.49 -21.25 -9.39
C SER A 175 -7.37 -21.53 -10.40
N LYS A 176 -6.10 -21.31 -10.02
CA LYS A 176 -4.93 -21.56 -10.89
C LYS A 176 -4.76 -23.05 -11.20
N SER A 177 -5.00 -23.93 -10.23
CA SER A 177 -4.93 -25.40 -10.41
C SER A 177 -5.95 -25.93 -11.43
N LYS A 178 -7.17 -25.37 -11.48
CA LYS A 178 -8.18 -25.79 -12.47
C LYS A 178 -7.81 -25.38 -13.90
N SER A 179 -7.34 -24.15 -14.11
CA SER A 179 -6.94 -23.69 -15.45
C SER A 179 -5.78 -24.51 -16.00
N SER A 180 -4.68 -24.64 -15.23
CA SER A 180 -3.49 -25.36 -15.69
C SER A 180 -3.79 -26.81 -16.07
N LYS A 181 -4.68 -27.47 -15.33
CA LYS A 181 -5.08 -28.85 -15.62
C LYS A 181 -5.90 -28.96 -16.91
N SER A 182 -6.84 -28.04 -17.15
CA SER A 182 -7.60 -28.03 -18.41
C SER A 182 -6.78 -27.67 -19.65
N ASP A 183 -5.73 -26.87 -19.49
CA ASP A 183 -4.85 -26.46 -20.59
C ASP A 183 -3.80 -27.57 -20.89
N GLU A 184 -3.29 -28.26 -19.86
CA GLU A 184 -2.44 -29.45 -20.01
C GLU A 184 -3.20 -30.62 -20.64
N GLU A 185 -4.47 -30.83 -20.29
CA GLU A 185 -5.32 -31.89 -20.84
C GLU A 185 -5.61 -31.66 -22.33
N LYS A 186 -5.97 -30.43 -22.74
CA LYS A 186 -6.12 -30.04 -24.15
C LYS A 186 -4.82 -30.17 -24.94
N SER A 187 -3.69 -29.80 -24.33
CA SER A 187 -2.36 -29.97 -24.92
C SER A 187 -2.06 -31.44 -25.23
N LYS A 188 -2.29 -32.34 -24.26
CA LYS A 188 -2.10 -33.79 -24.43
C LYS A 188 -3.05 -34.39 -25.47
N LEU A 189 -4.31 -33.93 -25.52
CA LEU A 189 -5.27 -34.36 -26.55
C LEU A 189 -4.76 -33.98 -27.95
N SER A 190 -4.44 -32.70 -28.17
CA SER A 190 -3.95 -32.20 -29.46
C SER A 190 -2.63 -32.83 -29.90
N PHE A 191 -1.75 -33.18 -28.96
CA PHE A 191 -0.53 -33.92 -29.25
C PHE A 191 -0.81 -35.37 -29.66
N LYS A 192 -1.76 -36.04 -29.00
CA LYS A 192 -2.20 -37.40 -29.36
C LYS A 192 -2.89 -37.44 -30.73
N ASP A 193 -3.68 -36.42 -31.07
CA ASP A 193 -4.32 -36.23 -32.39
C ASP A 193 -3.31 -35.89 -33.51
N LYS A 194 -2.10 -35.43 -33.16
CA LYS A 194 -0.98 -35.25 -34.10
C LYS A 194 -0.18 -36.53 -34.26
N LEU A 195 0.03 -37.29 -33.18
CA LEU A 195 0.69 -38.60 -33.25
C LEU A 195 -0.14 -39.59 -34.08
N LYS A 196 -1.46 -39.71 -33.84
CA LYS A 196 -2.32 -40.63 -34.58
C LYS A 196 -2.35 -40.33 -36.08
N ARG A 197 -2.44 -39.04 -36.45
CA ARG A 197 -2.33 -38.62 -37.85
C ARG A 197 -0.94 -38.80 -38.44
N LYS A 198 0.14 -38.73 -37.65
CA LYS A 198 1.47 -39.06 -38.16
C LYS A 198 1.58 -40.55 -38.48
N THR A 199 1.09 -41.43 -37.60
CA THR A 199 1.08 -42.87 -37.89
C THR A 199 0.19 -43.21 -39.09
N GLU A 200 -1.02 -42.66 -39.19
CA GLU A 200 -1.91 -42.89 -40.35
C GLU A 200 -1.25 -42.46 -41.68
N VAL A 201 -0.60 -41.29 -41.72
CA VAL A 201 0.12 -40.82 -42.92
C VAL A 201 1.37 -41.66 -43.23
N GLU A 202 2.04 -42.21 -42.21
CA GLU A 202 3.25 -43.04 -42.37
C GLU A 202 2.88 -44.45 -42.87
N ASP A 203 1.73 -44.99 -42.44
CA ASP A 203 1.12 -46.21 -42.97
C ASP A 203 0.64 -46.00 -44.43
N ASP A 204 -0.08 -44.90 -44.72
CA ASP A 204 -0.55 -44.54 -46.07
C ASP A 204 0.62 -44.35 -47.06
N GLU A 205 1.71 -43.69 -46.65
CA GLU A 205 2.89 -43.46 -47.51
C GLU A 205 3.64 -44.77 -47.79
N VAL A 206 3.66 -45.72 -46.84
CA VAL A 206 4.24 -47.06 -47.06
C VAL A 206 3.35 -47.90 -48.00
N MET A 207 2.03 -47.92 -47.78
CA MET A 207 1.11 -48.64 -48.67
C MET A 207 1.13 -48.08 -50.10
N THR A 208 1.24 -46.76 -50.25
CA THR A 208 1.38 -46.11 -51.56
C THR A 208 2.66 -46.54 -52.27
N LYS A 209 3.81 -46.63 -51.56
CA LYS A 209 5.07 -47.09 -52.16
C LYS A 209 5.08 -48.59 -52.49
N ILE A 210 4.40 -49.41 -51.70
CA ILE A 210 4.21 -50.83 -52.02
C ILE A 210 3.39 -50.97 -53.31
N GLN A 211 2.29 -50.20 -53.44
CA GLN A 211 1.52 -50.17 -54.68
C GLN A 211 2.35 -49.63 -55.85
N GLU A 212 3.11 -48.55 -55.66
CA GLU A 212 3.94 -47.95 -56.74
C GLU A 212 5.12 -48.85 -57.16
N GLU A 213 5.59 -49.80 -56.34
CA GLU A 213 6.54 -50.84 -56.77
C GLU A 213 5.83 -52.03 -57.44
N LEU A 214 4.61 -52.41 -57.02
CA LEU A 214 3.80 -53.41 -57.71
C LEU A 214 3.40 -52.92 -59.11
N ASP A 215 2.94 -51.67 -59.23
CA ASP A 215 2.56 -51.06 -60.50
C ASP A 215 3.75 -50.95 -61.47
N LYS A 216 4.99 -50.81 -60.97
CA LYS A 216 6.23 -50.85 -61.78
C LYS A 216 6.55 -52.25 -62.30
N ILE A 217 6.15 -53.31 -61.60
CA ILE A 217 6.32 -54.70 -62.05
C ILE A 217 5.33 -55.00 -63.18
N ASP A 218 4.09 -54.50 -63.10
CA ASP A 218 3.09 -54.64 -64.17
C ASP A 218 3.38 -53.73 -65.39
N ASN A 219 3.86 -52.49 -65.19
CA ASN A 219 4.13 -51.52 -66.28
C ASN A 219 5.37 -51.82 -67.15
N MET A 220 5.85 -53.07 -67.20
CA MET A 220 6.59 -53.55 -68.37
C MET A 220 5.66 -53.92 -69.55
N GLY A 221 4.33 -53.91 -69.36
CA GLY A 221 3.32 -54.19 -70.39
C GLY A 221 2.72 -52.97 -71.10
N GLU A 222 3.19 -52.69 -72.31
CA GLU A 222 2.50 -51.99 -73.42
C GLU A 222 2.11 -50.48 -73.26
N SER A 223 1.68 -49.88 -74.38
CA SER A 223 1.47 -48.43 -74.54
C SER A 223 0.51 -48.14 -75.71
N SER A 224 -0.51 -47.28 -75.54
CA SER A 224 -1.26 -46.71 -76.69
C SER A 224 -2.13 -45.45 -76.39
N ASP A 225 -2.15 -44.55 -77.39
CA ASP A 225 -3.25 -43.72 -77.94
C ASP A 225 -4.05 -42.63 -77.17
N ASN A 226 -3.82 -41.36 -77.60
CA ASN A 226 -4.66 -40.52 -78.50
C ASN A 226 -6.20 -40.41 -78.27
N ILE A 227 -6.91 -39.27 -78.37
CA ILE A 227 -6.63 -37.83 -78.70
C ILE A 227 -7.71 -36.88 -78.04
N PRO A 228 -7.46 -35.56 -77.87
CA PRO A 228 -8.27 -34.64 -77.02
C PRO A 228 -9.37 -33.78 -77.71
N LYS A 229 -10.16 -33.01 -76.92
CA LYS A 229 -11.03 -31.89 -77.40
C LYS A 229 -10.96 -30.57 -76.58
N SER A 230 -11.13 -29.47 -77.32
CA SER A 230 -11.33 -28.02 -77.04
C SER A 230 -11.98 -27.53 -75.72
N GLU A 231 -11.86 -26.27 -75.26
CA GLU A 231 -10.95 -25.10 -75.49
C GLU A 231 -11.43 -23.90 -74.60
N LYS A 232 -10.66 -22.79 -74.57
CA LYS A 232 -10.91 -21.42 -74.02
C LYS A 232 -10.50 -21.20 -72.55
N SER A 233 -9.58 -20.27 -72.21
CA SER A 233 -9.48 -18.81 -72.49
C SER A 233 -10.40 -17.99 -71.56
N SER A 234 -9.96 -16.94 -70.83
CA SER A 234 -8.62 -16.33 -70.65
C SER A 234 -8.66 -15.35 -69.46
N ASN A 235 -7.54 -15.10 -68.75
CA ASN A 235 -6.78 -13.83 -68.77
C ASN A 235 -5.70 -13.77 -67.66
N LYS A 236 -4.75 -12.83 -67.78
CA LYS A 236 -3.44 -12.85 -67.11
C LYS A 236 -3.03 -11.43 -66.66
N LYS A 237 -2.54 -11.31 -65.42
CA LYS A 237 -1.65 -10.28 -64.83
C LYS A 237 -1.55 -8.90 -65.55
N SER A 238 -1.71 -7.79 -64.82
CA SER A 238 -0.63 -6.77 -64.73
C SER A 238 -0.85 -5.64 -63.71
N ASN A 239 0.29 -5.10 -63.23
CA ASN A 239 0.55 -3.74 -62.75
C ASN A 239 -0.19 -3.15 -61.51
N LYS A 240 0.27 -2.10 -60.81
CA LYS A 240 1.62 -1.57 -60.42
C LYS A 240 1.52 -0.08 -60.05
N LYS A 241 1.46 0.22 -58.75
CA LYS A 241 2.29 1.23 -58.05
C LYS A 241 2.45 2.63 -58.70
N GLN A 242 1.70 3.65 -58.26
CA GLN A 242 2.25 5.02 -58.08
C GLN A 242 1.38 6.02 -57.29
N LYS A 243 2.09 6.99 -56.64
CA LYS A 243 1.64 8.34 -56.18
C LYS A 243 0.62 8.40 -55.02
N ASN A 244 0.53 9.50 -54.24
CA ASN A 244 1.23 10.80 -54.37
C ASN A 244 1.74 11.40 -53.03
N LYS A 245 2.61 12.42 -53.10
CA LYS A 245 3.04 13.27 -51.96
C LYS A 245 2.11 14.49 -51.82
N GLY A 246 1.98 15.06 -50.61
CA GLY A 246 1.29 16.34 -50.40
C GLY A 246 1.61 17.04 -49.06
N ASN A 247 2.00 18.32 -49.14
CA ASN A 247 2.08 19.36 -48.09
C ASN A 247 2.53 19.01 -46.65
N LYS A 248 3.80 19.37 -46.34
CA LYS A 248 4.15 20.10 -45.10
C LYS A 248 4.39 21.58 -45.44
N ARG A 249 3.69 22.54 -44.79
CA ARG A 249 4.11 23.94 -44.46
C ARG A 249 2.92 24.89 -44.24
N LYS A 250 2.72 25.32 -42.98
CA LYS A 250 2.04 26.56 -42.47
C LYS A 250 1.79 26.29 -40.96
N ALA A 251 2.62 26.68 -40.00
CA ALA A 251 3.27 27.95 -39.66
C ALA A 251 2.35 28.99 -38.99
N LYS A 252 2.62 29.23 -37.70
CA LYS A 252 2.30 30.42 -36.87
C LYS A 252 1.03 31.25 -37.21
N LYS A 253 -0.06 31.05 -36.45
CA LYS A 253 -0.86 32.15 -35.85
C LYS A 253 -1.92 31.63 -34.87
N GLN A 254 -1.70 31.83 -33.56
CA GLN A 254 -2.69 32.28 -32.56
C GLN A 254 -2.05 32.36 -31.16
N LYS A 255 -1.56 33.56 -30.81
CA LYS A 255 -1.44 34.05 -29.43
C LYS A 255 -2.47 35.17 -29.28
N GLY A 256 -3.07 35.30 -28.10
CA GLY A 256 -3.65 36.57 -27.62
C GLY A 256 -5.13 36.83 -27.92
N LYS A 257 -5.97 36.48 -26.93
CA LYS A 257 -7.25 37.09 -26.48
C LYS A 257 -7.83 36.10 -25.46
N GLY A 258 -8.17 36.42 -24.21
CA GLY A 258 -8.29 37.74 -23.57
C GLY A 258 -9.63 38.40 -23.90
N GLY A 259 -10.53 38.64 -22.96
CA GLY A 259 -10.52 38.32 -21.52
C GLY A 259 -11.53 39.22 -20.78
N LYS A 260 -11.80 38.93 -19.50
CA LYS A 260 -12.34 39.83 -18.47
C LYS A 260 -12.35 39.11 -17.13
#